data_AF-A0A645CRX9-F1
#
_entry.id   AF-A0A645CRX9-F1
#
_cell.length_a   1.000
_cell.length_b   1.000
_cell.length_c   1.000
_cell.angle_alpha   90.00
_cell.angle_beta   90.00
_cell.angle_gamma   90.00
#
_symmetry.space_group_name_H-M   'P 1'
#
loop_
_entity.id
_entity.type
_entity.pdbx_description
1 polymer ?
#
loop_
_entity_poly.entity_id
_entity_poly.type
_entity_poly.pdbx_seq_one_letter_code
_entity_poly.pdbx_strand_id
1 'polypeptide(L)' 'MSRAFVKEDDGERGNAVADIQFREEKVEWLRIQEKKLDTLLNDPKSKKIKPETLARWIKETEADITKTKKELGY' A
#
# COMPACT_ATOMS: atom_id res chain seq x y z
N MET A 1 -24.14 -32.87 31.02
CA MET A 1 -23.34 -33.42 29.89
C MET A 1 -23.80 -32.75 28.60
N SER A 2 -22.82 -32.24 27.84
CA SER A 2 -22.89 -31.88 26.42
C SER A 2 -23.70 -30.66 25.98
N ARG A 3 -22.98 -29.63 25.52
CA ARG A 3 -22.88 -29.27 24.08
C ARG A 3 -21.73 -28.28 23.90
N ALA A 4 -20.54 -28.82 23.64
CA ALA A 4 -19.50 -28.09 22.95
C ALA A 4 -20.02 -27.84 21.53
N PHE A 5 -20.46 -26.62 21.23
CA PHE A 5 -20.65 -26.18 19.86
C PHE A 5 -19.28 -25.70 19.38
N VAL A 6 -18.42 -26.65 19.02
CA VAL A 6 -17.20 -26.34 18.29
C VAL A 6 -17.65 -25.96 16.89
N LYS A 7 -17.62 -24.66 16.61
CA LYS A 7 -17.83 -24.12 15.27
C LYS A 7 -16.51 -24.28 14.51
N GLU A 8 -16.16 -25.52 14.19
CA GLU A 8 -15.18 -25.86 13.16
C GLU A 8 -15.86 -25.53 11.82
N ASP A 9 -15.60 -24.34 11.25
CA ASP A 9 -15.51 -24.13 9.78
C ASP A 9 -15.18 -22.69 9.32
N ASP A 10 -14.91 -21.71 10.19
CA ASP A 10 -14.71 -20.31 9.75
C ASP A 10 -13.23 -19.91 9.51
N GLY A 11 -12.28 -20.85 9.62
CA GLY A 11 -10.84 -20.56 9.50
C GLY A 11 -10.39 -20.18 8.08
N GLU A 12 -10.94 -20.83 7.05
CA GLU A 12 -10.53 -20.59 5.66
C GLU A 12 -11.19 -19.35 5.04
N ARG A 13 -12.46 -19.08 5.38
CA ARG A 13 -13.17 -17.88 4.94
C ARG A 13 -12.61 -16.60 5.56
N GLY A 14 -12.21 -16.66 6.84
CA GLY A 14 -11.57 -15.53 7.51
C GLY A 14 -10.23 -15.14 6.87
N ASN A 15 -9.45 -16.14 6.43
CA ASN A 15 -8.15 -15.92 5.79
C ASN A 15 -8.28 -15.28 4.41
N ALA A 16 -9.22 -15.76 3.58
CA ALA A 16 -9.45 -15.17 2.25
C ALA A 16 -9.96 -13.72 2.30
N VAL A 17 -10.84 -13.39 3.25
CA VAL A 17 -11.31 -12.00 3.43
C VAL A 17 -10.20 -11.09 3.95
N ALA A 18 -9.37 -11.58 4.88
CA ALA A 18 -8.22 -10.83 5.38
C ALA A 18 -7.19 -10.56 4.27
N ASP A 19 -6.91 -11.55 3.42
CA ASP A 19 -6.02 -11.40 2.27
C ASP A 19 -6.55 -10.38 1.25
N ILE A 20 -7.87 -10.37 1.00
CA ILE A 20 -8.50 -9.38 0.12
C ILE A 20 -8.39 -7.97 0.72
N GLN A 21 -8.74 -7.79 1.99
CA GLN A 21 -8.64 -6.48 2.66
C GLN A 21 -7.20 -5.96 2.67
N PHE A 22 -6.23 -6.82 3.00
CA PHE A 22 -4.81 -6.48 2.97
C PHE A 22 -4.36 -6.05 1.57
N ARG A 23 -4.83 -6.73 0.53
CA ARG A 23 -4.53 -6.38 -0.86
C ARG A 23 -5.17 -5.04 -1.24
N GLU A 24 -6.42 -4.80 -0.86
CA GLU A 24 -7.12 -3.54 -1.11
C GLU A 24 -6.42 -2.36 -0.41
N GLU A 25 -6.02 -2.51 0.85
CA GLU A 25 -5.26 -1.51 1.60
C GLU A 25 -3.92 -1.20 0.93
N LYS A 26 -3.21 -2.23 0.44
CA LYS A 26 -1.96 -2.03 -0.31
C LYS A 26 -2.16 -1.34 -1.65
N VAL A 27 -3.26 -1.62 -2.36
CA VAL A 27 -3.60 -0.94 -3.62
C VAL A 27 -3.91 0.54 -3.34
N GLU A 28 -4.66 0.83 -2.29
CA GLU A 28 -4.96 2.21 -1.90
C GLU A 28 -3.70 2.97 -1.48
N TRP A 29 -2.83 2.32 -0.68
CA TRP A 29 -1.52 2.87 -0.33
C TRP A 29 -0.67 3.15 -1.57
N LEU A 30 -0.65 2.24 -2.55
CA LEU A 30 0.08 2.41 -3.80
C LEU A 30 -0.41 3.65 -4.56
N ARG A 31 -1.73 3.83 -4.69
CA ARG A 31 -2.32 5.01 -5.33
C ARG A 31 -1.93 6.32 -4.63
N ILE A 32 -1.89 6.31 -3.30
CA ILE A 32 -1.46 7.47 -2.51
C ILE A 32 0.00 7.82 -2.82
N GLN A 33 0.90 6.82 -2.88
CA GLN A 33 2.30 7.06 -3.23
C GLN A 33 2.46 7.55 -4.68
N GLU A 34 1.71 6.99 -5.63
CA GLU A 34 1.75 7.45 -7.03
C GLU A 34 1.27 8.90 -7.15
N LYS A 35 0.23 9.30 -6.43
CA LYS A 35 -0.24 10.69 -6.38
C LYS A 35 0.78 11.62 -5.72
N LYS A 36 1.46 11.14 -4.67
CA LYS A 36 2.56 11.88 -4.02
C LYS A 36 3.71 12.08 -4.99
N LEU A 37 4.12 11.04 -5.74
CA LEU A 37 5.16 11.13 -6.75
C LEU A 37 4.80 12.16 -7.83
N ASP A 38 3.56 12.11 -8.34
CA ASP A 38 3.04 13.10 -9.29
C ASP A 38 3.13 14.53 -8.73
N THR A 39 2.74 14.74 -7.47
CA THR A 39 2.85 16.04 -6.80
C THR A 39 4.30 16.50 -6.70
N LEU A 40 5.23 15.60 -6.35
CA LEU A 40 6.66 15.94 -6.25
C LEU A 40 7.24 16.35 -7.61
N LEU A 41 6.77 15.75 -8.71
CA LEU A 41 7.26 16.02 -10.06
C LEU A 41 6.61 17.26 -10.71
N ASN A 42 5.30 17.43 -10.52
CA ASN A 42 4.50 18.36 -11.31
C ASN A 42 3.97 19.57 -10.52
N ASP A 43 3.87 19.50 -9.19
CA ASP A 43 3.29 20.60 -8.40
C ASP A 43 4.23 21.82 -8.35
N PRO A 44 3.74 23.04 -8.65
CA PRO A 44 4.54 24.26 -8.56
C PRO A 44 5.14 24.52 -7.18
N LYS A 45 4.51 24.04 -6.10
CA LYS A 45 5.02 24.15 -4.72
C LYS A 45 6.26 23.28 -4.52
N SER A 46 6.41 22.18 -5.26
CA SER A 46 7.60 21.33 -5.21
C SER A 46 8.85 22.09 -5.63
N LYS A 47 8.72 23.13 -6.47
CA LYS A 47 9.83 24.04 -6.85
C LYS A 47 10.36 24.89 -5.69
N LYS A 48 9.62 25.01 -4.59
CA LYS A 48 10.07 25.72 -3.37
C LYS A 48 10.89 24.83 -2.44
N ILE A 49 10.91 23.52 -2.67
CA ILE A 49 11.69 22.55 -1.90
C ILE A 49 13.13 22.59 -2.39
N LYS A 50 14.10 22.36 -1.48
CA LYS A 50 15.50 22.23 -1.88
C LYS A 50 15.66 21.09 -2.89
N PRO A 51 16.39 21.29 -4.01
CA PRO A 51 16.52 20.27 -5.06
C PRO A 51 17.03 18.92 -4.56
N GLU A 52 17.99 18.94 -3.62
CA GLU A 52 18.55 17.74 -2.99
C GLU A 52 17.50 16.94 -2.20
N THR A 53 16.64 17.64 -1.45
CA THR A 53 15.59 17.03 -0.65
C THR A 53 14.49 16.50 -1.54
N LEU A 54 14.12 17.25 -2.58
CA LEU A 54 13.12 16.84 -3.57
C LEU A 54 13.58 15.57 -4.31
N ALA A 55 14.81 15.54 -4.79
CA ALA A 55 15.38 14.38 -5.47
C ALA A 55 15.41 13.14 -4.56
N ARG A 56 15.75 13.33 -3.27
CA ARG A 56 15.73 12.24 -2.29
C ARG A 56 14.31 11.69 -2.10
N TRP A 57 13.33 12.57 -1.88
CA TRP A 57 11.93 12.17 -1.69
C TRP A 57 11.32 11.47 -2.91
N ILE A 58 11.67 11.93 -4.12
CA ILE A 58 11.27 11.26 -5.36
C ILE A 58 11.81 9.84 -5.37
N LYS A 59 13.13 9.68 -5.19
CA LYS A 59 13.78 8.36 -5.20
C LYS A 59 13.22 7.41 -4.14
N GLU A 60 12.98 7.90 -2.93
CA GLU A 60 12.36 7.12 -1.85
C GLU A 60 10.94 6.68 -2.25
N THR A 61 10.12 7.61 -2.76
CA THR A 61 8.74 7.33 -3.16
C THR A 61 8.67 6.36 -4.35
N GLU A 62 9.59 6.47 -5.33
CA GLU A 62 9.69 5.52 -6.45
C GLU A 62 10.09 4.11 -5.99
N ALA A 63 11.03 4.01 -5.03
CA ALA A 63 11.45 2.74 -4.46
C ALA A 63 10.29 2.05 -3.71
N ASP A 64 9.55 2.83 -2.93
CA ASP A 64 8.35 2.41 -2.20
C ASP A 64 7.26 1.90 -3.15
N ILE A 65 6.94 2.66 -4.21
CA ILE A 65 6.01 2.25 -5.27
C ILE A 65 6.47 0.94 -5.91
N THR A 66 7.74 0.84 -6.29
CA THR A 66 8.30 -0.34 -6.96
C THR A 66 8.23 -1.57 -6.06
N LYS A 67 8.53 -1.42 -4.77
CA LYS A 67 8.45 -2.50 -3.78
C LYS A 67 7.01 -2.99 -3.66
N THR A 68 6.05 -2.09 -3.48
CA THR A 68 4.65 -2.48 -3.32
C THR A 68 4.06 -3.04 -4.60
N LYS A 69 4.47 -2.57 -5.79
CA LYS A 69 4.09 -3.20 -7.06
C LYS A 69 4.53 -4.66 -7.13
N LYS A 70 5.77 -4.96 -6.73
CA LYS A 70 6.27 -6.35 -6.64
C LYS A 70 5.48 -7.18 -5.65
N GLU A 71 5.14 -6.62 -4.48
CA GLU A 71 4.34 -7.32 -3.46
C GLU A 71 2.89 -7.59 -3.91
N LEU A 72 2.35 -6.76 -4.80
CA LEU A 72 1.01 -6.91 -5.38
C LEU A 72 0.98 -7.77 -6.67
N GLY A 73 2.15 -8.07 -7.24
CA GLY A 73 2.31 -8.87 -8.45
C GLY A 73 2.06 -8.11 -9.76
N TYR A 74 2.34 -6.81 -9.81
CA TYR A 74 2.29 -6.01 -11.04
C TYR A 74 3.57 -6.11 -11.89
#